data_AF-A0A1V5PAE2-F1
#
_entry.id   AF-A0A1V5PAE2-F1
#
_cell.length_a   1.000
_cell.length_b   1.000
_cell.length_c   1.000
_cell.angle_alpha   90.00
_cell.angle_beta   90.00
_cell.angle_gamma   90.00
#
_symmetry.space_group_name_H-M   'P 1'
#
loop_
_entity.id
_entity.type
_entity.pdbx_description
1 polymer ?
#
loop_
_entity_poly.entity_id
_entity_poly.type
_entity_poly.pdbx_seq_one_letter_code
_entity_poly.pdbx_strand_id
1 'polypeptide(L)'
;MLLDAAGFNDLLLDADIVFTGEGRIDWQSAHGKVPVGVAKRAKTANVPCIALCGAIGDGLEAVYEYGLTAVFASIREITDFDGIKKNCREDMRLLVDSVLRLLNYTF
;
A
#
# COMPACT_ATOMS: atom_id res chain seq x y z
N MET A 1 -10.08 -5.39 16.36
CA MET A 1 -10.31 -3.94 16.43
C MET A 1 -9.74 -3.25 15.17
N LEU A 2 -10.32 -2.10 14.80
CA LEU A 2 -10.39 -1.46 13.47
C LEU A 2 -10.75 -2.39 12.30
N LEU A 3 -9.85 -3.28 11.85
CA LEU A 3 -10.14 -4.15 10.70
C LEU A 3 -11.28 -5.14 10.99
N ASP A 4 -11.37 -5.64 12.23
CA ASP A 4 -12.54 -6.44 12.63
C ASP A 4 -13.83 -5.62 12.68
N ALA A 5 -13.74 -4.36 13.15
CA ALA A 5 -14.90 -3.48 13.21
C ALA A 5 -15.36 -3.04 11.82
N ALA A 6 -14.45 -3.02 10.85
CA ALA A 6 -14.73 -2.75 9.45
C ALA A 6 -15.21 -3.99 8.67
N GLY A 7 -15.32 -5.17 9.32
CA GLY A 7 -15.68 -6.41 8.63
C GLY A 7 -14.67 -6.82 7.56
N PHE A 8 -13.39 -6.45 7.72
CA PHE A 8 -12.40 -6.55 6.66
C PHE A 8 -12.21 -7.98 6.13
N ASN A 9 -12.35 -9.00 6.98
CA ASN A 9 -12.22 -10.39 6.54
C ASN A 9 -13.34 -10.82 5.59
N ASP A 10 -14.55 -10.29 5.76
CA ASP A 10 -15.68 -10.61 4.89
C ASP A 10 -15.50 -9.93 3.52
N LEU A 11 -14.96 -8.71 3.51
CA LEU A 11 -14.61 -7.99 2.28
C LEU A 11 -13.54 -8.71 1.44
N LEU A 12 -12.68 -9.50 2.08
CA LEU A 12 -11.63 -10.25 1.38
C LEU A 12 -12.15 -11.46 0.59
N LEU A 13 -13.36 -11.96 0.90
CA LEU A 13 -13.89 -13.17 0.26
C LEU A 13 -14.10 -13.00 -1.25
N ASP A 14 -14.47 -11.79 -1.67
CA ASP A 14 -14.76 -11.44 -3.06
C ASP A 14 -13.72 -10.46 -3.64
N ALA A 15 -12.60 -10.24 -2.96
CA ALA A 15 -11.58 -9.29 -3.40
C ALA A 15 -10.54 -9.95 -4.30
N ASP A 16 -10.38 -9.44 -5.53
CA ASP A 16 -9.28 -9.85 -6.41
C ASP A 16 -7.93 -9.25 -5.98
N ILE A 17 -7.96 -8.08 -5.35
CA ILE A 17 -6.78 -7.33 -4.93
C ILE A 17 -7.11 -6.38 -3.78
N VAL A 18 -6.12 -6.17 -2.90
CA VAL A 18 -6.19 -5.19 -1.81
C VAL A 18 -5.18 -4.09 -2.04
N PHE A 19 -5.62 -2.84 -1.90
CA PHE A 19 -4.73 -1.68 -1.79
C PHE A 19 -4.66 -1.20 -0.35
N THR A 20 -3.46 -0.83 0.10
CA THR A 20 -3.21 -0.23 1.42
C THR A 20 -2.18 0.89 1.28
N GLY A 21 -1.87 1.58 2.38
CA GLY A 21 -0.90 2.68 2.32
C GLY A 21 -0.72 3.41 3.63
N GLU A 22 0.37 4.18 3.69
CA GLU A 22 0.62 5.17 4.71
C GLU A 22 1.57 6.26 4.17
N GLY A 23 1.89 7.27 4.99
CA GLY A 23 2.78 8.35 4.57
C GLY A 23 4.19 7.88 4.18
N ARG A 24 4.76 6.95 4.94
CA ARG A 24 6.06 6.32 4.65
C ARG A 24 6.04 4.85 5.05
N ILE A 25 6.48 3.99 4.14
CA ILE A 25 6.70 2.56 4.42
C ILE A 25 8.20 2.30 4.57
N ASP A 26 8.57 1.67 5.67
CA ASP A 26 9.94 1.37 6.11
C ASP A 26 9.93 0.19 7.09
N TRP A 27 11.08 -0.16 7.66
CA TRP A 27 11.19 -1.21 8.66
C TRP A 27 10.29 -1.03 9.89
N GLN A 28 9.90 0.20 10.27
CA GLN A 28 9.00 0.43 11.41
C GLN A 28 7.58 0.01 11.07
N SER A 29 7.23 0.10 9.79
CA SER A 29 5.92 -0.26 9.26
C SER A 29 5.66 -1.77 9.43
N ALA A 30 6.73 -2.58 9.34
CA ALA A 30 6.76 -4.02 9.69
C ALA A 30 6.21 -4.33 11.10
N HIS A 31 6.34 -3.39 12.05
CA HIS A 31 6.15 -3.63 13.49
C HIS A 31 4.77 -3.22 14.03
N GLY A 32 3.72 -3.31 13.20
CA GLY A 32 2.33 -3.19 13.68
C GLY A 32 1.58 -1.96 13.20
N LYS A 33 2.01 -1.36 12.09
CA LYS A 33 1.22 -0.32 11.40
C LYS A 33 0.14 -0.92 10.50
N VAL A 34 -0.73 -0.04 10.00
CA VAL A 34 -1.89 -0.37 9.16
C VAL A 34 -1.52 -1.24 7.95
N PRO A 35 -0.47 -0.93 7.13
CA PRO A 35 -0.19 -1.73 5.94
C PRO A 35 0.09 -3.20 6.23
N VAL A 36 0.80 -3.49 7.31
CA VAL A 36 1.13 -4.86 7.72
C VAL A 36 -0.08 -5.60 8.30
N GLY A 37 -0.94 -4.91 9.06
CA GLY A 37 -2.18 -5.51 9.55
C GLY A 37 -3.10 -5.93 8.39
N VAL A 38 -3.21 -5.07 7.37
CA VAL A 38 -3.97 -5.35 6.15
C VAL A 38 -3.31 -6.49 5.36
N ALA A 39 -2.01 -6.42 5.13
CA ALA A 39 -1.25 -7.42 4.37
C ALA A 39 -1.32 -8.82 4.98
N LYS A 40 -1.22 -8.94 6.31
CA LYS A 40 -1.37 -10.21 7.02
C LYS A 40 -2.72 -10.87 6.73
N ARG A 41 -3.81 -10.10 6.79
CA ARG A 41 -5.17 -10.61 6.53
C ARG A 41 -5.36 -10.98 5.06
N ALA A 42 -4.90 -10.13 4.14
CA ALA A 42 -4.92 -10.42 2.71
C ALA A 42 -4.14 -11.70 2.37
N LYS A 43 -2.96 -11.89 2.95
CA LYS A 43 -2.15 -13.12 2.82
C LYS A 43 -2.89 -14.36 3.30
N THR A 44 -3.59 -14.29 4.44
CA THR A 44 -4.40 -15.41 4.95
C THR A 44 -5.55 -15.75 3.99
N ALA A 45 -6.15 -14.75 3.34
CA ALA A 45 -7.18 -14.94 2.32
C ALA A 45 -6.63 -15.27 0.92
N ASN A 46 -5.29 -15.35 0.77
CA ASN A 46 -4.60 -15.54 -0.50
C ASN A 46 -4.92 -14.47 -1.57
N VAL A 47 -5.17 -13.24 -1.14
CA VAL A 47 -5.44 -12.07 -1.99
C VAL A 47 -4.18 -11.20 -2.09
N PRO A 48 -3.72 -10.79 -3.29
CA PRO A 48 -2.56 -9.91 -3.42
C PRO A 48 -2.81 -8.55 -2.76
N CYS A 49 -1.78 -8.02 -2.10
CA CYS A 49 -1.87 -6.76 -1.35
C CYS A 49 -0.80 -5.77 -1.79
N ILE A 50 -1.19 -4.66 -2.41
CA ILE A 50 -0.28 -3.62 -2.91
C ILE A 50 -0.34 -2.41 -1.99
N ALA A 51 0.82 -1.91 -1.56
CA ALA A 51 0.90 -0.67 -0.82
C ALA A 51 1.26 0.53 -1.72
N LEU A 52 0.48 1.59 -1.62
CA LEU A 52 0.72 2.88 -2.27
C LEU A 52 0.98 3.91 -1.17
N CYS A 53 2.19 4.46 -1.12
CA CYS A 53 2.66 5.28 -0.02
C CYS A 53 3.26 6.61 -0.48
N GLY A 54 3.41 7.56 0.44
CA GLY A 54 4.08 8.83 0.11
C GLY A 54 5.57 8.62 -0.18
N ALA A 55 6.26 7.87 0.68
CA ALA A 55 7.69 7.60 0.56
C ALA A 55 8.04 6.16 0.99
N ILE A 56 9.18 5.68 0.49
CA ILE A 56 9.83 4.45 0.97
C ILE A 56 11.04 4.85 1.81
N GLY A 57 11.24 4.16 2.93
CA GLY A 57 12.43 4.29 3.77
C GLY A 57 13.21 2.97 3.84
N ASP A 58 14.23 2.97 4.71
CA ASP A 58 15.15 1.84 4.84
C ASP A 58 14.48 0.58 5.39
N GLY A 59 14.96 -0.58 4.96
CA GLY A 59 14.49 -1.89 5.43
C GLY A 59 13.05 -2.20 5.02
N LEU A 60 12.61 -1.67 3.87
CA LEU A 60 11.32 -1.95 3.27
C LEU A 60 11.07 -3.46 3.14
N GLU A 61 12.11 -4.24 2.83
CA GLU A 61 12.03 -5.64 2.46
C GLU A 61 11.30 -6.51 3.50
N ALA A 62 11.42 -6.14 4.78
CA ALA A 62 10.74 -6.81 5.88
C ALA A 62 9.22 -6.86 5.70
N VAL A 63 8.61 -5.88 5.01
CA VAL A 63 7.15 -5.82 4.82
C VAL A 63 6.63 -6.93 3.90
N TYR A 64 7.46 -7.47 3.02
CA TYR A 64 7.09 -8.56 2.11
C TYR A 64 6.87 -9.88 2.87
N GLU A 65 7.62 -10.12 3.94
CA GLU A 65 7.43 -11.29 4.80
C GLU A 65 6.02 -11.33 5.41
N TYR A 66 5.44 -10.15 5.64
CA TYR A 66 4.11 -9.96 6.19
C TYR A 66 2.97 -10.01 5.16
N GLY A 67 3.28 -10.19 3.87
CA GLY A 67 2.29 -10.44 2.83
C GLY A 67 2.00 -9.29 1.90
N LEU A 68 2.76 -8.19 1.95
CA LEU A 68 2.71 -7.23 0.86
C LEU A 68 3.27 -7.89 -0.41
N THR A 69 2.55 -7.71 -1.52
CA THR A 69 2.93 -8.19 -2.85
C THR A 69 3.84 -7.19 -3.54
N ALA A 70 3.54 -5.91 -3.41
CA ALA A 70 4.32 -4.82 -4.01
C ALA A 70 4.15 -3.52 -3.21
N VAL A 71 5.13 -2.62 -3.34
CA VAL A 71 5.10 -1.29 -2.71
C VAL A 71 5.54 -0.24 -3.72
N PHE A 72 4.77 0.85 -3.82
CA PHE A 72 5.08 1.99 -4.68
C PHE A 72 5.00 3.30 -3.90
N ALA A 73 5.91 4.23 -4.22
CA ALA A 73 5.92 5.58 -3.67
C ALA A 73 5.31 6.58 -4.65
N SER A 74 4.58 7.58 -4.15
CA SER A 74 3.92 8.58 -4.99
C SER A 74 4.83 9.73 -5.39
N ILE A 75 5.94 9.99 -4.69
CA ILE A 75 6.83 11.11 -5.02
C ILE A 75 7.35 10.96 -6.45
N ARG A 76 6.99 11.90 -7.33
CA ARG A 76 7.35 11.88 -8.76
C ARG A 76 8.58 12.72 -9.10
N GLU A 77 8.78 13.81 -8.38
CA GLU A 77 9.82 14.78 -8.63
C GLU A 77 10.58 15.09 -7.35
N ILE A 78 11.87 15.42 -7.49
CA ILE A 78 12.69 15.86 -6.36
C ILE A 78 12.22 17.26 -5.97
N THR A 79 11.63 17.37 -4.79
CA THR A 79 11.13 18.63 -4.25
C THR A 79 11.19 18.63 -2.73
N ASP A 80 10.99 19.79 -2.12
CA ASP A 80 10.93 19.92 -0.67
C ASP A 80 9.56 19.48 -0.12
N PHE A 81 9.40 19.52 1.20
CA PHE A 81 8.16 19.07 1.82
C PHE A 81 6.94 19.92 1.43
N ASP A 82 7.13 21.20 1.13
CA ASP A 82 6.03 22.07 0.70
C ASP A 82 5.62 21.77 -0.74
N GLY A 83 6.57 21.42 -1.62
CA GLY A 83 6.29 20.86 -2.93
C GLY A 83 5.52 19.54 -2.84
N ILE A 84 5.95 18.63 -1.95
CA ILE A 84 5.23 17.36 -1.71
C ILE A 84 3.79 17.64 -1.26
N LYS A 85 3.57 18.55 -0.29
CA LYS A 85 2.22 18.89 0.17
C LYS A 85 1.31 19.44 -0.92
N LYS A 86 1.86 20.24 -1.84
CA LYS A 86 1.11 20.80 -2.97
C LYS A 86 0.69 19.72 -3.96
N ASN A 87 1.56 18.74 -4.21
CA ASN A 87 1.39 17.78 -5.29
C ASN A 87 0.87 16.40 -4.84
N CYS A 88 0.94 16.06 -3.55
CA CYS A 88 0.74 14.69 -3.03
C CYS A 88 -0.57 14.04 -3.49
N ARG A 89 -1.66 14.81 -3.60
CA ARG A 89 -2.95 14.30 -4.08
C ARG A 89 -2.87 13.87 -5.55
N GLU A 90 -2.31 14.72 -6.39
CA GLU A 90 -2.23 14.47 -7.83
C GLU A 90 -1.18 13.39 -8.14
N ASP A 91 -0.05 13.42 -7.42
CA ASP A 91 0.99 12.41 -7.48
C ASP A 91 0.46 11.02 -7.11
N MET A 92 -0.32 10.92 -6.03
CA MET A 92 -0.96 9.65 -5.64
C MET A 92 -1.98 9.19 -6.68
N ARG A 93 -2.78 10.11 -7.24
CA ARG A 93 -3.73 9.79 -8.30
C ARG A 93 -3.03 9.20 -9.52
N LEU A 94 -1.93 9.82 -9.95
CA LEU A 94 -1.14 9.39 -11.10
C LEU A 94 -0.38 8.08 -10.85
N LEU A 95 0.05 7.84 -9.61
CA LEU A 95 0.59 6.55 -9.20
C LEU A 95 -0.49 5.45 -9.33
N VAL A 96 -1.68 5.68 -8.77
CA VAL A 96 -2.81 4.73 -8.85
C VAL A 96 -3.15 4.44 -10.30
N ASP A 97 -3.30 5.46 -11.15
CA ASP A 97 -3.56 5.29 -12.59
C ASP A 97 -2.51 4.39 -13.25
N SER A 98 -1.23 4.55 -12.90
CA SER A 98 -0.14 3.76 -13.47
C SER A 98 -0.19 2.30 -13.03
N VAL A 99 -0.48 2.05 -11.75
CA VAL A 99 -0.62 0.69 -11.21
C VAL A 99 -1.84 -0.01 -11.81
N LEU A 100 -2.99 0.68 -11.91
CA LEU A 100 -4.19 0.10 -12.51
C LEU A 100 -4.01 -0.21 -14.00
N ARG A 101 -3.28 0.63 -14.75
CA ARG A 101 -2.90 0.32 -16.14
C ARG A 101 -2.12 -0.98 -16.22
N LEU A 102 -1.16 -1.22 -15.32
CA LEU A 102 -0.40 -2.46 -15.27
C LEU A 102 -1.30 -3.67 -15.00
N LEU A 103 -2.23 -3.55 -14.05
CA LEU A 103 -3.15 -4.63 -13.71
C LEU A 103 -4.09 -4.96 -14.87
N ASN A 104 -4.60 -3.96 -15.61
CA ASN A 104 -5.43 -4.18 -16.80
C ASN A 104 -4.73 -4.91 -17.96
N TYR A 105 -3.39 -5.04 -17.94
CA TYR A 105 -2.66 -5.88 -18.91
C TYR A 105 -2.48 -7.32 -18.45
N THR A 106 -2.69 -7.59 -17.16
CA THR A 106 -2.39 -8.88 -16.52
C THR A 106 -3.66 -9.71 -16.28
N PHE A 107 -4.83 -9.08 -16.33
CA PHE A 107 -6.17 -9.68 -16.31
C PHE A 107 -6.90 -9.42 -17.63
#